data_AF-A0A1G4JU03-F1
#
_entry.id   AF-A0A1G4JU03-F1
#
_cell.length_a   1.000
_cell.length_b   1.000
_cell.length_c   1.000
_cell.angle_alpha   90.00
_cell.angle_beta   90.00
_cell.angle_gamma   90.00
#
_symmetry.space_group_name_H-M   'P 1'
#
loop_
_entity.id
_entity.type
_entity.pdbx_description
1 polymer ?
#
loop_
_entity_poly.entity_id
_entity_poly.type
_entity_poly.pdbx_seq_one_letter_code
_entity_poly.pdbx_strand_id
1 'polypeptide(L)'
;MALKSNVALLLLQLVLYRQQEFSHNDTGAKLNELLVNPVVDEIVLDRFTNHRLVKLYAPELVKVRLRALKKEVNDLFSAGLPDKNMPVTVITLANHFYYTRVKELEQDQIPKINEQLRDIDAQLQGSQQQHKIEGS
;
A
#
# COMPACT_ATOMS: atom_id res chain seq x y z
N MET A 1 -0.33 15.34 -2.13
CA MET A 1 0.78 14.43 -2.48
C MET A 1 0.14 13.11 -2.86
N ALA A 2 0.58 12.43 -3.92
CA ALA A 2 0.03 11.13 -4.25
C ALA A 2 0.54 10.08 -3.25
N LEU A 3 -0.36 9.27 -2.70
CA LEU A 3 0.00 8.15 -1.84
C LEU A 3 0.84 7.13 -2.61
N LYS A 4 1.85 6.53 -1.94
CA LYS A 4 2.56 5.38 -2.50
C LYS A 4 1.59 4.22 -2.72
N SER A 5 1.80 3.43 -3.78
CA SER A 5 0.88 2.36 -4.20
C SER A 5 0.56 1.35 -3.09
N ASN A 6 1.55 0.97 -2.27
CA ASN A 6 1.35 0.06 -1.14
C ASN A 6 0.53 0.69 0.01
N VAL A 7 0.66 1.99 0.24
CA VAL A 7 -0.12 2.72 1.26
C VAL A 7 -1.56 2.93 0.79
N ALA A 8 -1.74 3.29 -0.48
CA ALA A 8 -3.06 3.40 -1.11
C ALA A 8 -3.80 2.05 -1.10
N LEU A 9 -3.11 0.96 -1.48
CA LEU A 9 -3.64 -0.39 -1.42
C LEU A 9 -4.12 -0.77 0.00
N LEU A 10 -3.29 -0.55 1.01
CA LEU A 10 -3.65 -0.82 2.40
C LEU A 10 -4.90 -0.03 2.82
N LEU A 11 -4.95 1.26 2.50
CA LEU A 11 -6.09 2.10 2.83
C LEU A 11 -7.37 1.54 2.23
N LEU A 12 -7.35 1.18 0.95
CA LEU A 12 -8.50 0.60 0.25
C LEU A 12 -8.90 -0.77 0.83
N GLN A 13 -7.94 -1.60 1.24
CA GLN A 13 -8.21 -2.88 1.91
C GLN A 13 -8.91 -2.70 3.26
N LEU A 14 -8.45 -1.74 4.07
CA LEU A 14 -9.08 -1.42 5.36
C LEU A 14 -10.50 -0.88 5.16
N VAL A 15 -10.69 -0.01 4.15
CA VAL A 15 -12.01 0.50 3.78
C VAL A 15 -12.92 -0.62 3.31
N LEU A 16 -12.45 -1.53 2.45
CA LEU A 16 -13.22 -2.68 1.96
C LEU A 16 -13.71 -3.56 3.11
N TYR A 17 -12.79 -3.94 4.01
CA TYR A 17 -13.11 -4.77 5.15
C TYR A 17 -14.15 -4.08 6.05
N ARG A 18 -14.03 -2.77 6.25
CA ARG A 18 -15.05 -2.00 6.99
C ARG A 18 -16.42 -2.01 6.30
N GLN A 19 -16.48 -1.93 4.97
CA GLN A 19 -17.74 -2.00 4.25
C GLN A 19 -18.40 -3.38 4.36
N GLN A 20 -17.60 -4.44 4.36
CA GLN A 20 -18.08 -5.80 4.58
C GLN A 20 -18.70 -5.95 5.96
N GLU A 21 -18.02 -5.46 7.02
CA GLU A 21 -18.57 -5.42 8.38
C GLU A 21 -19.93 -4.70 8.42
N PHE A 22 -20.09 -3.56 7.76
CA PHE A 22 -21.36 -2.83 7.71
C PHE A 22 -22.48 -3.58 6.98
N SER A 23 -22.13 -4.26 5.88
CA SER A 23 -23.11 -5.03 5.10
C SER A 23 -23.63 -6.27 5.82
N HIS A 24 -22.84 -6.84 6.75
CA HIS A 24 -23.23 -8.01 7.54
C HIS A 24 -24.02 -7.67 8.81
N ASN A 25 -23.88 -6.45 9.34
CA ASN A 25 -24.51 -6.02 10.60
C ASN A 25 -25.91 -5.39 10.42
N ASP A 26 -26.65 -5.78 9.37
CA ASP A 26 -28.10 -5.54 9.19
C ASP A 26 -28.54 -4.06 9.04
N THR A 27 -27.61 -3.13 8.76
CA THR A 27 -27.91 -1.69 8.57
C THR A 27 -28.56 -1.34 7.22
N GLY A 28 -28.98 -2.32 6.42
CA GLY A 28 -29.71 -2.10 5.15
C GLY A 28 -28.92 -1.51 3.98
N ALA A 29 -27.68 -1.06 4.18
CA ALA A 29 -26.81 -0.61 3.09
C ALA A 29 -26.33 -1.81 2.28
N LYS A 30 -26.72 -1.88 1.00
CA LYS A 30 -26.26 -2.93 0.10
C LYS A 30 -24.75 -2.76 -0.09
N LEU A 31 -23.98 -3.85 0.10
CA LEU A 31 -22.53 -3.84 -0.07
C LEU A 31 -22.10 -3.14 -1.36
N ASN A 32 -22.80 -3.38 -2.47
CA ASN A 32 -22.53 -2.74 -3.77
C ASN A 32 -22.54 -1.21 -3.72
N GLU A 33 -23.42 -0.59 -2.92
CA GLU A 33 -23.47 0.87 -2.73
C GLU A 33 -22.28 1.35 -1.91
N LEU A 34 -21.92 0.62 -0.84
CA LEU A 34 -20.75 0.90 -0.01
C LEU A 34 -19.44 0.74 -0.78
N LEU A 35 -19.40 -0.10 -1.81
CA LEU A 35 -18.23 -0.25 -2.67
C LEU A 35 -18.02 0.94 -3.61
N VAL A 36 -19.08 1.71 -3.92
CA VAL A 36 -19.01 2.91 -4.76
C VAL A 36 -18.83 4.17 -3.90
N ASN A 37 -19.52 4.23 -2.76
CA ASN A 37 -19.46 5.34 -1.82
C ASN A 37 -19.10 4.82 -0.42
N PRO A 38 -17.81 4.56 -0.15
CA PRO A 38 -17.39 3.90 1.08
C PRO A 38 -17.49 4.79 2.31
N VAL A 39 -17.88 4.18 3.43
CA VAL A 39 -17.84 4.82 4.74
C VAL A 39 -16.44 4.72 5.32
N VAL A 40 -15.81 5.86 5.55
CA VAL A 40 -14.52 5.97 6.27
C VAL A 40 -14.81 6.55 7.66
N ASP A 41 -14.55 5.79 8.71
CA ASP A 41 -14.83 6.15 10.09
C ASP A 41 -13.59 6.01 11.00
N GLU A 42 -13.79 6.21 12.31
CA GLU A 42 -12.71 6.14 13.30
C GLU A 42 -12.05 4.75 13.36
N ILE A 43 -12.77 3.67 13.03
CA ILE A 43 -12.19 2.32 12.99
C ILE A 43 -11.20 2.20 11.82
N VAL A 44 -11.56 2.72 10.65
CA VAL A 44 -10.62 2.76 9.51
C VAL A 44 -9.42 3.63 9.85
N LEU A 45 -9.64 4.79 10.47
CA LEU A 45 -8.55 5.69 10.89
C LEU A 45 -7.59 4.99 11.84
N ASP A 46 -8.10 4.44 12.93
CA ASP A 46 -7.30 3.79 13.96
C ASP A 46 -6.48 2.63 13.38
N ARG A 47 -7.12 1.76 12.58
CA ARG A 47 -6.44 0.65 11.91
C ARG A 47 -5.35 1.16 10.96
N PHE A 48 -5.61 2.24 10.21
CA PHE A 48 -4.65 2.80 9.27
C PHE A 48 -3.44 3.44 9.98
N THR A 49 -3.66 4.33 10.94
CA THR A 49 -2.58 5.05 11.64
C THR A 49 -1.70 4.14 12.48
N ASN A 50 -2.26 3.04 12.99
CA ASN A 50 -1.51 2.08 13.79
C ASN A 50 -0.77 1.02 12.95
N HIS A 51 -1.07 0.90 11.66
CA HIS A 51 -0.53 -0.15 10.81
C HIS A 51 0.99 0.00 10.58
N ARG A 52 1.72 -1.12 10.66
CA ARG A 52 3.19 -1.15 10.51
C ARG A 52 3.66 -0.60 9.16
N LEU A 53 2.93 -0.90 8.08
CA LEU A 53 3.26 -0.41 6.74
C LEU A 53 3.19 1.13 6.67
N VAL A 54 2.19 1.76 7.29
CA VAL A 54 2.08 3.23 7.32
C VAL A 54 3.27 3.81 8.08
N LYS A 55 3.59 3.27 9.26
CA LYS A 55 4.75 3.69 10.06
C LYS A 55 6.08 3.61 9.30
N LEU A 56 6.23 2.62 8.42
CA LEU A 56 7.47 2.40 7.67
C LEU A 56 7.54 3.24 6.37
N TYR A 57 6.45 3.31 5.60
CA TYR A 57 6.47 3.86 4.25
C TYR A 57 5.91 5.28 4.11
N ALA A 58 5.10 5.72 5.09
CA ALA A 58 4.46 7.03 5.14
C ALA A 58 4.27 7.49 6.61
N PRO A 59 5.37 7.64 7.39
CA PRO A 59 5.31 7.98 8.82
C PRO A 59 4.58 9.30 9.10
N GLU A 60 4.55 10.23 8.16
CA GLU A 60 3.79 11.48 8.22
C GLU A 60 2.28 11.26 8.36
N LEU A 61 1.76 10.13 7.89
CA LEU A 61 0.33 9.80 7.93
C LEU A 61 -0.10 9.19 9.27
N VAL A 62 0.82 8.84 10.17
CA VAL A 62 0.49 8.26 11.49
C VAL A 62 -0.34 9.23 12.35
N LYS A 63 -0.21 10.54 12.14
CA LYS A 63 -0.95 11.58 12.86
C LYS A 63 -2.09 12.20 12.05
N VAL A 64 -2.49 11.55 10.95
CA VAL A 64 -3.57 12.04 10.10
C VAL A 64 -4.88 12.04 10.90
N ARG A 65 -5.75 13.03 10.64
CA ARG A 65 -7.09 13.09 11.25
C ARG A 65 -8.11 12.47 10.30
N LEU A 66 -9.25 12.02 10.82
CA LEU A 66 -10.32 11.38 10.03
C LEU A 66 -10.72 12.21 8.79
N ARG A 67 -10.81 13.54 8.92
CA ARG A 67 -11.13 14.43 7.80
C ARG A 67 -10.11 14.31 6.66
N ALA A 68 -8.82 14.27 6.99
CA ALA A 68 -7.77 14.15 5.99
C ALA A 68 -7.76 12.75 5.39
N LEU A 69 -7.98 11.70 6.19
CA LEU A 69 -8.10 10.34 5.67
C LEU A 69 -9.28 10.18 4.69
N LYS A 70 -10.44 10.74 5.01
CA LYS A 70 -11.60 10.82 4.10
C LYS A 70 -11.24 11.50 2.79
N LYS A 71 -10.47 12.59 2.87
CA LYS A 71 -9.99 13.30 1.68
C LYS A 71 -9.09 12.40 0.84
N GLU A 72 -8.12 11.70 1.44
CA GLU A 72 -7.26 10.78 0.70
C GLU A 72 -8.06 9.69 -0.04
N VAL A 73 -9.07 9.10 0.62
CA VAL A 73 -9.96 8.12 -0.05
C VAL A 73 -10.72 8.77 -1.20
N ASN A 74 -11.29 9.96 -1.00
CA ASN A 74 -11.98 10.69 -2.07
C ASN A 74 -11.05 11.05 -3.24
N ASP A 75 -9.81 11.43 -2.96
CA ASP A 75 -8.81 11.75 -3.96
C ASP A 75 -8.45 10.50 -4.78
N LEU A 76 -8.36 9.32 -4.16
CA LEU A 76 -8.18 8.04 -4.87
C LEU A 76 -9.37 7.71 -5.79
N PHE A 77 -10.60 7.89 -5.31
CA PHE A 77 -11.80 7.67 -6.14
C PHE A 77 -11.90 8.69 -7.28
N SER A 78 -11.52 9.94 -7.02
CA SER A 78 -11.54 11.01 -8.02
C SER A 78 -10.46 10.83 -9.09
N ALA A 79 -9.30 10.28 -8.73
CA ALA A 79 -8.28 9.89 -9.69
C ALA A 79 -8.76 8.77 -10.62
N GLY A 80 -9.61 7.87 -10.10
CA GLY A 80 -10.26 6.82 -10.87
C GLY A 80 -9.30 5.72 -11.34
N LEU A 81 -9.69 5.01 -12.39
CA LEU A 81 -8.94 3.91 -12.99
C LEU A 81 -8.36 4.33 -14.35
N PRO A 82 -7.23 3.75 -14.78
CA PRO A 82 -6.70 3.98 -16.13
C PRO A 82 -7.67 3.54 -17.23
N ASP A 83 -8.37 2.41 -17.02
CA ASP A 83 -9.44 1.97 -17.90
C ASP A 83 -10.75 2.67 -17.53
N LYS A 84 -11.18 3.62 -18.37
CA LYS A 84 -12.38 4.43 -18.17
C LYS A 84 -13.69 3.64 -18.30
N ASN A 85 -13.64 2.43 -18.84
CA ASN A 85 -14.83 1.58 -18.98
C ASN A 85 -15.12 0.76 -17.72
N MET A 86 -14.16 0.68 -16.78
CA MET A 86 -14.31 -0.06 -15.55
C MET A 86 -14.99 0.80 -14.47
N PRO A 87 -16.00 0.28 -13.75
CA PRO A 87 -16.61 1.03 -12.66
C PRO A 87 -15.59 1.31 -11.56
N VAL A 88 -15.58 2.54 -11.04
CA VAL A 88 -14.71 2.92 -9.93
C VAL A 88 -15.37 2.49 -8.62
N THR A 89 -14.83 1.43 -8.03
CA THR A 89 -15.22 0.87 -6.73
C THR A 89 -14.00 0.66 -5.85
N VAL A 90 -14.20 0.45 -4.55
CA VAL A 90 -13.12 0.09 -3.62
C VAL A 90 -12.33 -1.13 -4.14
N ILE A 91 -13.02 -2.15 -4.65
CA ILE A 91 -12.41 -3.40 -5.11
C ILE A 91 -11.56 -3.16 -6.37
N THR A 92 -12.11 -2.48 -7.36
CA THR A 92 -11.40 -2.22 -8.62
C THR A 92 -10.19 -1.32 -8.41
N LEU A 93 -10.30 -0.33 -7.51
CA LEU A 93 -9.17 0.51 -7.11
C LEU A 93 -8.12 -0.30 -6.36
N ALA A 94 -8.52 -1.14 -5.41
CA ALA A 94 -7.58 -2.01 -4.69
C ALA A 94 -6.85 -2.95 -5.65
N ASN A 95 -7.56 -3.55 -6.60
CA ASN A 95 -6.94 -4.40 -7.63
C ASN A 95 -5.96 -3.60 -8.49
N HIS A 96 -6.32 -2.39 -8.90
CA HIS A 96 -5.40 -1.52 -9.64
C HIS A 96 -4.10 -1.27 -8.86
N PHE A 97 -4.18 -0.83 -7.61
CA PHE A 97 -2.99 -0.58 -6.80
C PHE A 97 -2.22 -1.86 -6.43
N TYR A 98 -2.90 -3.01 -6.33
CA TYR A 98 -2.25 -4.31 -6.19
C TYR A 98 -1.37 -4.61 -7.40
N TYR A 99 -1.91 -4.55 -8.61
CA TYR A 99 -1.12 -4.79 -9.82
C TYR A 99 0.00 -3.78 -10.00
N THR A 100 -0.25 -2.50 -9.71
CA THR A 100 0.79 -1.46 -9.72
C THR A 100 1.91 -1.83 -8.74
N ARG A 101 1.56 -2.28 -7.53
CA ARG A 101 2.55 -2.65 -6.52
C ARG A 101 3.34 -3.91 -6.90
N VAL A 102 2.69 -4.92 -7.47
CA VAL A 102 3.37 -6.12 -7.98
C VAL A 102 4.39 -5.71 -9.05
N LYS A 103 3.99 -4.86 -10.00
CA LYS A 103 4.88 -4.37 -11.05
C LYS A 103 6.08 -3.60 -10.49
N GLU A 104 5.87 -2.71 -9.51
CA GLU A 104 6.95 -2.00 -8.82
C GLU A 104 7.94 -2.95 -8.13
N LEU A 105 7.44 -4.04 -7.54
CA LEU A 105 8.29 -5.03 -6.88
C LEU A 105 9.12 -5.80 -7.90
N GLU A 106 8.48 -6.34 -8.92
CA GLU A 106 9.12 -7.21 -9.92
C GLU A 106 10.12 -6.45 -10.80
N GLN A 107 9.79 -5.22 -11.21
CA GLN A 107 10.56 -4.50 -12.23
C GLN A 107 11.60 -3.56 -11.65
N ASP A 108 11.49 -3.18 -10.37
CA ASP A 108 12.37 -2.18 -9.78
C ASP A 108 13.02 -2.67 -8.47
N GLN A 109 12.22 -2.97 -7.46
CA GLN A 109 12.75 -3.20 -6.12
C GLN A 109 13.49 -4.54 -5.97
N ILE A 110 12.92 -5.65 -6.46
CA ILE A 110 13.56 -6.96 -6.39
C ILE A 110 14.88 -6.98 -7.19
N PRO A 111 14.93 -6.50 -8.45
CA PRO A 111 16.19 -6.41 -9.19
C PRO A 111 17.27 -5.60 -8.47
N LYS A 112 16.93 -4.43 -7.91
CA LYS A 112 17.87 -3.60 -7.14
C LYS A 112 18.41 -4.32 -5.92
N ILE A 113 17.56 -5.03 -5.18
CA ILE A 113 18.00 -5.83 -4.03
C ILE A 113 18.96 -6.94 -4.48
N ASN A 114 18.68 -7.61 -5.59
CA ASN A 114 19.56 -8.66 -6.13
C ASN A 114 20.92 -8.12 -6.59
N GLU A 115 20.97 -6.89 -7.11
CA GLU A 115 22.23 -6.21 -7.41
C GLU A 115 23.01 -5.88 -6.14
N GLN A 116 22.35 -5.26 -5.16
CA GLN A 116 22.95 -4.94 -3.86
C GLN A 116 23.52 -6.17 -3.15
N LEU A 117 22.81 -7.30 -3.19
CA LEU A 117 23.29 -8.55 -2.60
C LEU A 117 24.54 -9.08 -3.32
N ARG A 118 24.57 -9.03 -4.65
CA ARG A 118 25.75 -9.44 -5.45
C ARG A 118 26.96 -8.56 -5.16
N ASP A 119 26.75 -7.25 -5.00
CA ASP A 119 27.83 -6.31 -4.67
C ASP A 119 28.40 -6.58 -3.27
N ILE A 120 27.54 -6.87 -2.29
CA ILE A 120 27.96 -7.24 -0.93
C ILE A 120 28.76 -8.54 -0.95
N ASP A 121 28.30 -9.57 -1.67
CA ASP A 121 29.02 -10.84 -1.79
C ASP A 121 30.41 -10.65 -2.43
N ALA A 122 30.51 -9.84 -3.48
CA ALA A 122 31.78 -9.52 -4.13
C ALA A 122 32.75 -8.80 -3.18
N GLN A 123 32.26 -7.84 -2.38
CA GLN A 123 33.07 -7.14 -1.38
C GLN A 123 33.60 -8.09 -0.31
N LEU A 124 32.74 -8.97 0.21
CA LEU A 124 33.14 -9.95 1.23
C LEU A 124 34.19 -10.94 0.72
N GLN A 125 34.09 -11.39 -0.53
CA GLN A 125 35.09 -12.27 -1.15
C GLN A 125 36.44 -11.55 -1.36
N GLY A 126 36.41 -10.28 -1.77
CA GLY A 126 37.62 -9.46 -1.92
C GLY A 126 38.37 -9.24 -0.60
N SER A 127 37.64 -8.93 0.49
CA SER A 127 38.24 -8.73 1.82
C SER A 127 38.84 -10.02 2.40
N GLN A 128 38.26 -11.19 2.12
CA GLN A 128 38.81 -12.48 2.55
C GLN A 128 40.09 -12.88 1.79
N GLN A 129 40.24 -12.46 0.53
CA GLN A 129 41.46 -12.73 -0.24
C GLN A 129 42.63 -11.83 0.19
N GLN A 130 42.38 -10.56 0.53
CA GLN A 130 43.41 -9.65 1.04
C GLN A 130 44.01 -10.12 2.38
N HIS A 131 43.18 -10.60 3.31
CA HIS A 131 43.67 -11.13 4.59
C HIS A 131 44.50 -12.42 4.49
N LYS A 132 44.35 -13.21 3.42
CA LYS A 132 45.19 -14.41 3.20
C LYS A 132 46.59 -14.07 2.67
N ILE A 133 46.75 -12.93 1.99
CA ILE A 133 48.01 -12.53 1.36
C ILE A 133 48.93 -11.83 2.38
N GLU A 134 48.37 -11.11 3.36
CA GLU A 134 49.16 -10.42 4.40
C GLU A 134 49.58 -11.33 5.57
N GLY A 135 49.04 -12.54 5.65
CA GLY A 135 49.34 -13.53 6.70
C GLY A 135 50.29 -14.66 6.28
N SER A 136 50.85 -14.62 5.06
CA SER A 136 51.85 -15.56 4.54
C SER A 136 53.20 -14.87 4.35
#